data_AF-A0A1C0VUG4-F1
#
_entry.id   AF-A0A1C0VUG4-F1
#
_cell.length_a   1.000
_cell.length_b   1.000
_cell.length_c   1.000
_cell.angle_alpha   90.00
_cell.angle_beta   90.00
_cell.angle_gamma   90.00
#
_symmetry.space_group_name_H-M   'P 1'
#
loop_
_entity.id
_entity.type
_entity.pdbx_description
1 polymer ?
#
loop_
_entity_poly.entity_id
_entity_poly.type
_entity_poly.pdbx_seq_one_letter_code
_entity_poly.pdbx_strand_id
1 'polypeptide(L)'
;MGRFSICLGLRNELNTALLPMKFSDEDNHRLLVCWDGGRHYEVDTETLDLATPVGSNQEWRPEAETPLNFVFNPVMSTAHPCFDAKKNEMFSVNFGKSLGILGKIVGLRDFLYLIRWDGKGEFERWQVVLEDGSPVKLQQTMHQIAVTEKYVILMETAFLFGVGQMLNNPFPKRQCLDNLLRSLLTGTQSPNTVIYIVSRADLINGQHPAKGESEVTVKARKMIIPREAIHLLADYENPNNQIMLHLGHVCAWEGSEWTHLGDRFAQNPSQLIPPRVQGMISEETDISYVGRYVIDGETGTMIRNQVIKDWTATWGISFFTYRVNGDTGMMPDKLDNIYWTSLGLWNELLTEFLFKLTKDYNYRTVVPEDLLLFADEGVAPCLFRVNISEETIAIADCYQLPEGCMINSPQFVPSGAAEDKSTKGYIVCNVLCPNSKEIWIFNAENLATGPVCKLSHPSLDFGFTIHTAWLPKIAKRTASYNIPVKEDFQPLVARKSAQIQKMFDDYVYPNFS
;
A
#
# COMPACT_ATOMS: atom_id res chain seq x y z
N MET A 1 5.23 -0.17 -11.38
CA MET A 1 6.04 -1.40 -11.20
C MET A 1 7.50 -1.08 -11.40
N GLY A 2 8.35 -1.61 -10.51
CA GLY A 2 9.75 -1.25 -10.41
C GLY A 2 10.55 -1.59 -11.66
N ARG A 3 11.54 -0.74 -11.96
CA ARG A 3 12.54 -1.00 -13.00
C ARG A 3 13.85 -1.45 -12.36
N PHE A 4 14.39 -2.57 -12.83
CA PHE A 4 15.65 -3.11 -12.32
C PHE A 4 16.76 -2.99 -13.37
N SER A 5 17.93 -2.51 -12.94
CA SER A 5 19.15 -2.45 -13.73
C SER A 5 20.23 -3.31 -13.09
N ILE A 6 20.86 -4.19 -13.86
CA ILE A 6 21.98 -5.01 -13.38
C ILE A 6 23.22 -4.17 -13.00
N CYS A 7 23.31 -2.91 -13.44
CA CYS A 7 24.42 -2.01 -13.12
C CYS A 7 24.10 -1.08 -11.94
N LEU A 8 22.87 -0.58 -11.90
CA LEU A 8 22.46 0.47 -10.96
C LEU A 8 21.66 -0.08 -9.77
N GLY A 9 20.90 -1.16 -9.97
CA GLY A 9 19.99 -1.74 -8.98
C GLY A 9 18.53 -1.37 -9.22
N LEU A 10 17.77 -1.23 -8.14
CA LEU A 10 16.33 -1.01 -8.18
C LEU A 10 15.98 0.48 -8.24
N ARG A 11 15.19 0.90 -9.23
CA ARG A 11 14.64 2.26 -9.28
C ARG A 11 13.57 2.43 -8.22
N ASN A 12 13.72 3.44 -7.36
CA ASN A 12 12.69 3.91 -6.44
C ASN A 12 11.64 4.74 -7.19
N GLU A 13 10.43 4.22 -7.36
CA GLU A 13 9.37 4.88 -8.15
C GLU A 13 8.57 5.92 -7.37
N LEU A 14 8.53 5.83 -6.03
CA LEU A 14 7.84 6.79 -5.14
C LEU A 14 6.38 7.12 -5.57
N ASN A 15 5.64 6.10 -5.99
CA ASN A 15 4.41 6.28 -6.77
C ASN A 15 3.15 5.61 -6.19
N THR A 16 3.20 5.09 -4.95
CA THR A 16 2.05 4.40 -4.35
C THR A 16 1.24 5.33 -3.47
N ALA A 17 1.84 5.90 -2.42
CA ALA A 17 1.10 6.65 -1.43
C ALA A 17 1.78 7.92 -0.94
N LEU A 18 0.97 8.76 -0.30
CA LEU A 18 1.36 10.02 0.31
C LEU A 18 1.07 9.96 1.81
N LEU A 19 2.01 10.38 2.64
CA LEU A 19 1.82 10.53 4.09
C LEU A 19 2.05 11.97 4.51
N PRO A 20 0.98 12.75 4.78
CA PRO A 20 1.09 14.02 5.48
C PRO A 20 1.56 13.79 6.91
N MET A 21 2.50 14.60 7.37
CA MET A 21 2.97 14.61 8.74
C MET A 21 3.05 16.04 9.23
N LYS A 22 2.58 16.29 10.44
CA LYS A 22 2.80 17.57 11.12
C LYS A 22 3.27 17.30 12.53
N PHE A 23 4.58 17.46 12.75
CA PHE A 23 5.15 17.40 14.09
C PHE A 23 4.69 18.62 14.90
N SER A 24 4.47 18.44 16.20
CA SER A 24 3.87 19.46 17.06
C SER A 24 4.70 20.75 17.18
N ASP A 25 6.01 20.67 16.92
CA ASP A 25 6.95 21.79 16.96
C ASP A 25 7.18 22.44 15.58
N GLU A 26 6.43 22.01 14.55
CA GLU A 26 6.52 22.54 13.20
C GLU A 26 5.23 23.28 12.79
N ASP A 27 5.38 24.43 12.13
CA ASP A 27 4.25 25.21 11.64
C ASP A 27 3.59 24.58 10.41
N ASN A 28 4.40 23.95 9.56
CA ASN A 28 4.02 23.45 8.24
C ASN A 28 3.97 21.92 8.24
N HIS A 29 3.08 21.37 7.42
CA HIS A 29 3.09 19.95 7.11
C HIS A 29 4.31 19.57 6.27
N ARG A 30 4.83 18.38 6.54
CA ARG A 30 5.73 17.62 5.68
C ARG A 30 4.90 16.60 4.91
N LEU A 31 5.39 16.19 3.75
CA LEU A 31 4.74 15.19 2.91
C LEU A 31 5.75 14.14 2.49
N LEU A 32 5.49 12.88 2.84
CA LEU A 32 6.23 11.75 2.30
C LEU A 32 5.58 11.25 1.02
N VAL A 33 6.41 10.85 0.06
CA VAL A 33 6.07 10.00 -1.07
C VAL A 33 6.62 8.60 -0.81
N CYS A 34 5.78 7.59 -0.96
CA CYS A 34 6.03 6.24 -0.46
C CYS A 34 5.82 5.18 -1.54
N TRP A 35 6.60 4.10 -1.45
CA TRP A 35 6.52 2.93 -2.31
C TRP A 35 7.14 1.72 -1.61
N ASP A 36 6.59 0.52 -1.83
CA ASP A 36 7.09 -0.72 -1.23
C ASP A 36 8.54 -1.05 -1.61
N GLY A 37 8.99 -0.59 -2.79
CA GLY A 37 10.29 -0.93 -3.39
C GLY A 37 11.40 0.09 -3.16
N GLY A 38 11.41 0.81 -2.05
CA GLY A 38 12.48 1.77 -1.79
C GLY A 38 12.39 2.45 -0.43
N ARG A 39 13.22 3.49 -0.28
CA ARG A 39 13.18 4.41 0.85
C ARG A 39 12.11 5.46 0.59
N HIS A 40 11.43 5.92 1.64
CA HIS A 40 10.53 7.09 1.54
C HIS A 40 11.33 8.35 1.25
N TYR A 41 10.69 9.32 0.60
CA TYR A 41 11.27 10.64 0.38
C TYR A 41 10.31 11.72 0.87
N GLU A 42 10.86 12.81 1.39
CA GLU A 42 10.09 14.03 1.60
C GLU A 42 10.07 14.85 0.31
N VAL A 43 8.94 15.51 0.07
CA VAL A 43 8.81 16.54 -0.97
C VAL A 43 8.50 17.88 -0.32
N ASP A 44 8.90 18.95 -0.99
CA ASP A 44 8.42 20.29 -0.67
C ASP A 44 7.00 20.48 -1.21
N THR A 45 6.03 20.82 -0.36
CA THR A 45 4.61 20.84 -0.78
C THR A 45 4.22 22.04 -1.64
N GLU A 46 5.08 23.06 -1.73
CA GLU A 46 4.86 24.24 -2.57
C GLU A 46 5.39 24.01 -4.00
N THR A 47 6.55 23.36 -4.12
CA THR A 47 7.24 23.14 -5.40
C THR A 47 7.06 21.73 -5.97
N LEU A 48 6.75 20.75 -5.12
CA LEU A 48 6.77 19.30 -5.39
C LEU A 48 8.16 18.72 -5.71
N ASP A 49 9.21 19.50 -5.48
CA ASP A 49 10.59 19.00 -5.61
C ASP A 49 10.90 17.97 -4.51
N LEU A 50 11.69 16.95 -4.87
CA LEU A 50 12.22 15.98 -3.91
C LEU A 50 13.22 16.69 -2.98
N ALA A 51 12.96 16.65 -1.67
CA ALA A 51 13.77 17.34 -0.68
C ALA A 51 14.89 16.44 -0.12
N THR A 52 14.53 15.30 0.48
CA THR A 52 15.50 14.40 1.14
C THR A 52 14.92 12.99 1.26
N PRO A 53 15.74 11.91 1.17
CA PRO A 53 15.30 10.60 1.61
C PRO A 53 15.03 10.58 3.12
N VAL A 54 14.19 9.64 3.55
CA VAL A 54 13.97 9.30 4.96
C VAL A 54 14.85 8.09 5.30
N GLY A 55 15.84 8.33 6.16
CA GLY A 55 16.90 7.40 6.53
C GLY A 55 18.02 7.29 5.48
N SER A 56 19.26 7.23 5.93
CA SER A 56 20.45 7.00 5.12
C SER A 56 20.53 5.55 4.61
N ASN A 57 21.36 5.29 3.60
CA ASN A 57 21.61 3.94 3.10
C ASN A 57 22.16 2.96 4.16
N GLN A 58 22.68 3.46 5.29
CA GLN A 58 23.17 2.63 6.39
C GLN A 58 22.06 2.21 7.36
N GLU A 59 20.95 2.94 7.40
CA GLU A 59 19.82 2.62 8.27
C GLU A 59 18.89 1.58 7.65
N TRP A 60 18.91 1.44 6.31
CA TRP A 60 18.11 0.48 5.57
C TRP A 60 18.89 -0.79 5.25
N ARG A 61 18.25 -1.96 5.45
CA ARG A 61 18.78 -3.25 5.01
C ARG A 61 18.24 -3.61 3.62
N PRO A 62 19.11 -3.89 2.63
CA PRO A 62 18.67 -4.42 1.35
C PRO A 62 18.12 -5.84 1.50
N GLU A 63 17.12 -6.18 0.70
CA GLU A 63 16.59 -7.54 0.59
C GLU A 63 17.67 -8.52 0.05
N ALA A 64 18.56 -8.02 -0.82
CA ALA A 64 19.64 -8.78 -1.43
C ALA A 64 21.03 -8.20 -1.10
N GLU A 65 21.85 -8.96 -0.37
CA GLU A 65 23.27 -8.65 -0.15
C GLU A 65 24.10 -9.33 -1.27
N THR A 66 24.23 -8.68 -2.42
CA THR A 66 24.91 -9.23 -3.61
C THR A 66 26.31 -8.65 -3.81
N PRO A 67 27.25 -9.39 -4.45
CA PRO A 67 28.56 -8.86 -4.81
C PRO A 67 28.52 -7.76 -5.88
N LEU A 68 27.36 -7.51 -6.50
CA LEU A 68 27.19 -6.51 -7.56
C LEU A 68 27.20 -5.06 -7.04
N ASN A 69 27.17 -4.87 -5.72
CA ASN A 69 27.30 -3.57 -5.04
C ASN A 69 26.39 -2.49 -5.66
N PHE A 70 25.09 -2.72 -5.78
CA PHE A 70 24.18 -1.77 -6.44
C PHE A 70 24.24 -0.37 -5.81
N VAL A 71 24.08 0.66 -6.65
CA VAL A 71 24.00 2.05 -6.16
C VAL A 71 22.62 2.28 -5.53
N PHE A 72 21.57 1.80 -6.20
CA PHE A 72 20.23 1.75 -5.69
C PHE A 72 19.95 0.35 -5.16
N ASN A 73 20.23 0.17 -3.87
CA ASN A 73 20.01 -1.09 -3.19
C ASN A 73 18.52 -1.48 -3.22
N PRO A 74 18.17 -2.76 -3.44
CA PRO A 74 16.79 -3.24 -3.40
C PRO A 74 16.31 -3.27 -1.94
N VAL A 75 15.87 -2.12 -1.45
CA VAL A 75 15.26 -1.96 -0.13
C VAL A 75 13.76 -2.17 -0.27
N MET A 76 13.19 -3.00 0.59
CA MET A 76 11.74 -3.16 0.69
C MET A 76 11.23 -2.50 1.97
N SER A 77 10.16 -1.73 1.83
CA SER A 77 9.47 -1.02 2.91
C SER A 77 7.95 -1.12 2.72
N THR A 78 7.17 -0.49 3.58
CA THR A 78 5.71 -0.39 3.42
C THR A 78 5.36 0.84 2.58
N ALA A 79 4.42 0.74 1.64
CA ALA A 79 3.88 1.94 0.98
C ALA A 79 3.08 2.83 1.94
N HIS A 80 2.63 2.29 3.07
CA HIS A 80 1.79 2.98 4.05
C HIS A 80 2.48 3.04 5.42
N PRO A 81 3.55 3.86 5.57
CA PRO A 81 4.01 4.24 6.90
C PRO A 81 2.88 4.98 7.64
N CYS A 82 2.94 4.98 8.97
CA CYS A 82 1.91 5.57 9.82
C CYS A 82 2.51 6.66 10.70
N PHE A 83 1.94 7.85 10.66
CA PHE A 83 2.34 8.96 11.53
C PHE A 83 1.39 9.09 12.72
N ASP A 84 1.92 9.00 13.93
CA ASP A 84 1.21 9.24 15.17
C ASP A 84 1.44 10.68 15.62
N ALA A 85 0.53 11.57 15.22
CA ALA A 85 0.57 12.99 15.59
C ALA A 85 0.44 13.24 17.11
N LYS A 86 -0.09 12.29 17.91
CA LYS A 86 -0.21 12.45 19.37
C LYS A 86 1.14 12.24 20.06
N LYS A 87 2.00 11.41 19.48
CA LYS A 87 3.33 11.08 20.02
C LYS A 87 4.49 11.61 19.19
N ASN A 88 4.21 12.32 18.08
CA ASN A 88 5.22 12.90 17.18
C ASN A 88 6.21 11.87 16.64
N GLU A 89 5.69 10.71 16.22
CA GLU A 89 6.54 9.63 15.71
C GLU A 89 5.90 8.98 14.48
N MET A 90 6.76 8.60 13.53
CA MET A 90 6.39 7.84 12.34
C MET A 90 6.88 6.41 12.49
N PHE A 91 6.02 5.47 12.12
CA PHE A 91 6.35 4.05 12.01
C PHE A 91 6.41 3.61 10.56
N SER A 92 7.39 2.75 10.26
CA SER A 92 7.55 2.08 8.98
C SER A 92 8.11 0.68 9.21
N VAL A 93 8.32 -0.08 8.14
CA VAL A 93 9.01 -1.36 8.18
C VAL A 93 10.11 -1.43 7.13
N ASN A 94 11.06 -2.34 7.35
CA ASN A 94 12.00 -2.79 6.34
C ASN A 94 12.04 -4.32 6.34
N PHE A 95 11.87 -4.95 5.20
CA PHE A 95 11.81 -6.41 5.13
C PHE A 95 12.59 -6.99 3.95
N GLY A 96 12.81 -8.29 3.98
CA GLY A 96 13.38 -9.06 2.90
C GLY A 96 12.84 -10.48 2.89
N LYS A 97 12.80 -11.09 1.70
CA LYS A 97 12.25 -12.45 1.49
C LYS A 97 13.27 -13.34 0.81
N SER A 98 13.54 -14.50 1.40
CA SER A 98 14.58 -15.39 0.89
C SER A 98 14.19 -16.20 -0.35
N LEU A 99 12.94 -16.15 -0.82
CA LEU A 99 12.39 -16.94 -1.95
C LEU A 99 12.84 -18.43 -1.96
N GLY A 100 12.91 -19.06 -0.78
CA GLY A 100 13.36 -20.46 -0.63
C GLY A 100 14.88 -20.68 -0.71
N ILE A 101 15.30 -21.90 -1.07
CA ILE A 101 16.72 -22.30 -1.09
C ILE A 101 17.52 -21.53 -2.15
N LEU A 102 16.93 -21.35 -3.34
CA LEU A 102 17.61 -20.69 -4.46
C LEU A 102 17.87 -19.21 -4.16
N GLY A 103 16.93 -18.51 -3.53
CA GLY A 103 17.10 -17.12 -3.13
C GLY A 103 18.18 -16.93 -2.06
N LYS A 104 18.30 -17.86 -1.10
CA LYS A 104 19.40 -17.84 -0.11
C LYS A 104 20.78 -17.98 -0.75
N ILE A 105 20.91 -18.80 -1.79
CA ILE A 105 22.17 -18.98 -2.54
C ILE A 105 22.60 -17.66 -3.22
N VAL A 106 21.65 -16.83 -3.66
CA VAL A 106 21.92 -15.53 -4.29
C VAL A 106 21.90 -14.36 -3.30
N GLY A 107 21.88 -14.64 -1.99
CA GLY A 107 22.04 -13.63 -0.94
C GLY A 107 20.74 -12.96 -0.45
N LEU A 108 19.56 -13.52 -0.78
CA LEU A 108 18.29 -13.07 -0.22
C LEU A 108 18.10 -13.61 1.21
N ARG A 109 17.56 -12.78 2.10
CA ARG A 109 17.38 -13.13 3.53
C ARG A 109 15.98 -12.79 4.01
N ASP A 110 15.43 -13.66 4.85
CA ASP A 110 14.19 -13.38 5.58
C ASP A 110 14.50 -12.46 6.76
N PHE A 111 13.88 -11.28 6.76
CA PHE A 111 13.88 -10.40 7.92
C PHE A 111 12.67 -9.48 7.88
N LEU A 112 12.28 -9.01 9.06
CA LEU A 112 11.31 -7.95 9.24
C LEU A 112 11.84 -7.03 10.34
N TYR A 113 12.01 -5.77 10.03
CA TYR A 113 12.33 -4.72 10.99
C TYR A 113 11.14 -3.79 11.15
N LEU A 114 10.80 -3.48 12.39
CA LEU A 114 9.96 -2.35 12.74
C LEU A 114 10.86 -1.12 12.90
N ILE A 115 10.47 -0.01 12.27
CA ILE A 115 11.17 1.27 12.30
C ILE A 115 10.30 2.30 13.02
N ARG A 116 10.91 3.09 13.91
CA ARG A 116 10.33 4.30 14.49
C ARG A 116 11.24 5.49 14.20
N TRP A 117 10.64 6.63 13.87
CA TRP A 117 11.36 7.85 13.52
C TRP A 117 10.68 9.09 14.09
N ASP A 118 11.48 9.99 14.65
CA ASP A 118 11.06 11.23 15.33
C ASP A 118 11.03 12.46 14.39
N GLY A 119 11.30 12.27 13.11
CA GLY A 119 11.36 13.36 12.13
C GLY A 119 12.69 14.10 12.05
N LYS A 120 13.69 13.77 12.90
CA LYS A 120 14.92 14.56 13.10
C LYS A 120 16.20 13.74 13.09
N GLY A 121 16.19 12.55 13.68
CA GLY A 121 17.38 11.73 13.90
C GLY A 121 17.44 10.48 13.03
N GLU A 122 18.31 9.57 13.45
CA GLU A 122 18.41 8.20 12.94
C GLU A 122 17.18 7.39 13.35
N PHE A 123 16.88 6.37 12.57
CA PHE A 123 15.83 5.41 12.91
C PHE A 123 16.15 4.65 14.19
N GLU A 124 15.13 4.49 15.03
CA GLU A 124 15.11 3.35 15.92
C GLU A 124 14.56 2.14 15.17
N ARG A 125 15.18 0.98 15.39
CA ARG A 125 14.89 -0.21 14.59
C ARG A 125 15.02 -1.49 15.39
N TRP A 126 14.04 -2.37 15.26
CA TRP A 126 14.00 -3.67 15.93
C TRP A 126 13.72 -4.80 14.95
N GLN A 127 14.49 -5.88 15.02
CA GLN A 127 14.15 -7.11 14.33
C GLN A 127 12.94 -7.76 15.00
N VAL A 128 11.88 -7.92 14.23
CA VAL A 128 10.65 -8.54 14.71
C VAL A 128 10.82 -10.06 14.77
N VAL A 129 10.58 -10.63 15.94
CA VAL A 129 10.64 -12.07 16.21
C VAL A 129 9.31 -12.56 16.78
N LEU A 130 9.02 -13.85 16.61
CA LEU A 130 7.89 -14.51 17.25
C LEU A 130 8.14 -14.68 18.76
N GLU A 131 7.11 -15.08 19.49
CA GLU A 131 7.18 -15.30 20.95
C GLU A 131 8.28 -16.28 21.39
N ASP A 132 8.57 -17.27 20.55
CA ASP A 132 9.62 -18.27 20.73
C ASP A 132 11.04 -17.76 20.39
N GLY A 133 11.16 -16.50 19.95
CA GLY A 133 12.40 -15.84 19.55
C GLY A 133 12.83 -16.11 18.10
N SER A 134 12.07 -16.89 17.32
CA SER A 134 12.39 -17.13 15.93
C SER A 134 12.08 -15.90 15.05
N PRO A 135 12.91 -15.58 14.03
CA PRO A 135 12.62 -14.47 13.12
C PRO A 135 11.32 -14.67 12.35
N VAL A 136 10.58 -13.57 12.13
CA VAL A 136 9.42 -13.57 11.24
C VAL A 136 9.87 -13.92 9.81
N LYS A 137 9.16 -14.87 9.19
CA LYS A 137 9.34 -15.26 7.79
C LYS A 137 8.08 -14.88 7.02
N LEU A 138 8.22 -13.87 6.17
CA LEU A 138 7.12 -13.37 5.35
C LEU A 138 6.87 -14.32 4.18
N GLN A 139 5.59 -14.60 3.92
CA GLN A 139 5.16 -15.28 2.69
C GLN A 139 4.73 -14.26 1.64
N GLN A 140 4.17 -13.13 2.08
CA GLN A 140 3.66 -12.08 1.21
C GLN A 140 4.42 -10.75 1.42
N THR A 141 3.81 -9.61 1.14
CA THR A 141 4.42 -8.28 1.27
C THR A 141 3.89 -7.57 2.50
N MET A 142 4.73 -6.79 3.18
CA MET A 142 4.27 -5.85 4.22
C MET A 142 3.88 -4.52 3.59
N HIS A 143 2.76 -4.51 2.86
CA HIS A 143 2.32 -3.32 2.12
C HIS A 143 1.83 -2.20 3.03
N GLN A 144 1.14 -2.54 4.12
CA GLN A 144 0.55 -1.58 5.05
C GLN A 144 0.74 -1.97 6.52
N ILE A 145 0.91 -0.95 7.37
CA ILE A 145 0.88 -1.06 8.82
C ILE A 145 -0.19 -0.13 9.42
N ALA A 146 -0.54 -0.34 10.69
CA ALA A 146 -1.34 0.60 11.47
C ALA A 146 -0.75 0.77 12.87
N VAL A 147 -1.05 1.91 13.48
CA VAL A 147 -0.63 2.26 14.85
C VAL A 147 -1.86 2.58 15.67
N THR A 148 -1.91 2.03 16.88
CA THR A 148 -2.87 2.41 17.92
C THR A 148 -2.12 3.02 19.09
N GLU A 149 -2.83 3.48 20.12
CA GLU A 149 -2.25 4.02 21.33
C GLU A 149 -1.20 3.08 21.95
N LYS A 150 -1.48 1.77 21.96
CA LYS A 150 -0.67 0.75 22.64
C LYS A 150 0.07 -0.22 21.72
N TYR A 151 -0.30 -0.32 20.44
CA TYR A 151 0.20 -1.36 19.55
C TYR A 151 0.63 -0.82 18.19
N VAL A 152 1.56 -1.54 17.55
CA VAL A 152 1.83 -1.45 16.12
C VAL A 152 1.38 -2.76 15.47
N ILE A 153 0.56 -2.66 14.42
CA ILE A 153 0.00 -3.78 13.68
C ILE A 153 0.66 -3.83 12.31
N LEU A 154 1.31 -4.95 12.01
CA LEU A 154 1.99 -5.20 10.74
C LEU A 154 1.21 -6.26 9.97
N MET A 155 0.75 -5.95 8.75
CA MET A 155 -0.06 -6.87 7.95
C MET A 155 0.70 -7.40 6.74
N GLU A 156 0.81 -8.72 6.65
CA GLU A 156 1.16 -9.38 5.40
C GLU A 156 -0.05 -9.37 4.48
N THR A 157 0.02 -8.55 3.45
CA THR A 157 -1.08 -8.25 2.55
C THR A 157 -1.17 -9.23 1.40
N ALA A 158 -2.35 -9.35 0.82
CA ALA A 158 -2.71 -10.07 -0.42
C ALA A 158 -2.07 -9.45 -1.67
N PHE A 159 -0.76 -9.24 -1.60
CA PHE A 159 0.02 -8.53 -2.59
C PHE A 159 1.40 -9.16 -2.57
N LEU A 160 1.78 -9.84 -3.64
CA LEU A 160 3.13 -10.34 -3.79
C LEU A 160 3.94 -9.22 -4.43
N PHE A 161 5.01 -8.75 -3.81
CA PHE A 161 5.92 -7.77 -4.38
C PHE A 161 7.33 -8.05 -3.89
N GLY A 162 8.28 -8.11 -4.81
CA GLY A 162 9.68 -8.42 -4.50
C GLY A 162 10.51 -8.62 -5.76
N VAL A 163 11.81 -8.85 -5.58
CA VAL A 163 12.78 -8.94 -6.70
C VAL A 163 12.37 -9.95 -7.78
N GLY A 164 11.67 -11.04 -7.43
CA GLY A 164 11.18 -12.03 -8.39
C GLY A 164 10.22 -11.48 -9.43
N GLN A 165 9.28 -10.61 -9.05
CA GLN A 165 8.32 -9.98 -9.96
C GLN A 165 8.90 -8.82 -10.77
N MET A 166 10.09 -8.35 -10.41
CA MET A 166 10.80 -7.30 -11.16
C MET A 166 11.41 -7.81 -12.46
N LEU A 167 11.39 -9.14 -12.68
CA LEU A 167 11.75 -9.80 -13.93
C LEU A 167 10.50 -9.94 -14.81
N ASN A 168 10.00 -8.81 -15.34
CA ASN A 168 8.69 -8.72 -16.02
C ASN A 168 8.61 -9.49 -17.37
N ASN A 169 9.73 -9.68 -18.07
CA ASN A 169 9.81 -10.52 -19.28
C ASN A 169 11.27 -10.79 -19.65
N PRO A 170 11.98 -11.70 -18.95
CA PRO A 170 13.37 -11.98 -19.25
C PRO A 170 13.55 -12.64 -20.63
N PHE A 171 12.51 -13.25 -21.20
CA PHE A 171 12.59 -14.02 -22.45
C PHE A 171 11.46 -13.69 -23.45
N PRO A 172 11.41 -12.47 -24.01
CA PRO A 172 10.28 -11.98 -24.82
C PRO A 172 10.08 -12.76 -26.13
N LYS A 173 11.08 -13.56 -26.55
CA LYS A 173 11.02 -14.39 -27.76
C LYS A 173 10.65 -15.85 -27.47
N ARG A 174 10.40 -16.23 -26.21
CA ARG A 174 10.11 -17.61 -25.77
C ARG A 174 8.89 -17.65 -24.83
N GLN A 175 7.71 -17.39 -25.38
CA GLN A 175 6.46 -17.25 -24.62
C GLN A 175 6.16 -18.40 -23.66
N CYS A 176 6.42 -19.66 -24.04
CA CYS A 176 6.16 -20.80 -23.15
C CYS A 176 7.05 -20.79 -21.89
N LEU A 177 8.31 -20.36 -22.03
CA LEU A 177 9.24 -20.26 -20.90
C LEU A 177 8.86 -19.07 -20.00
N ASP A 178 8.44 -17.97 -20.62
CA ASP A 178 7.96 -16.77 -19.92
C ASP A 178 6.69 -17.07 -19.11
N ASN A 179 5.72 -17.77 -19.70
CA ASN A 179 4.49 -18.19 -19.01
C ASN A 179 4.77 -19.15 -17.83
N LEU A 180 5.75 -20.06 -17.98
CA LEU A 180 6.16 -20.95 -16.88
C LEU A 180 6.82 -20.15 -15.74
N LEU A 181 7.68 -19.19 -16.06
CA LEU A 181 8.31 -18.31 -15.07
C LEU A 181 7.28 -17.44 -14.38
N ARG A 182 6.33 -16.84 -15.11
CA ARG A 182 5.21 -16.08 -14.54
C ARG A 182 4.39 -16.96 -13.60
N SER A 183 4.01 -18.18 -14.00
CA SER A 183 3.27 -19.10 -13.13
C SER A 183 4.02 -19.42 -11.83
N LEU A 184 5.35 -19.58 -11.88
CA LEU A 184 6.19 -19.82 -10.71
C LEU A 184 6.38 -18.59 -9.82
N LEU A 185 6.45 -17.38 -10.42
CA LEU A 185 6.75 -16.12 -9.72
C LEU A 185 5.49 -15.44 -9.17
N THR A 186 4.36 -15.54 -9.87
CA THR A 186 3.07 -15.05 -9.41
C THR A 186 2.55 -15.98 -8.29
N GLY A 187 2.56 -17.31 -8.48
CA GLY A 187 2.10 -18.26 -7.45
C GLY A 187 0.64 -18.04 -6.99
N THR A 188 0.13 -18.86 -6.09
CA THR A 188 -1.15 -18.58 -5.40
C THR A 188 -0.86 -17.86 -4.09
N GLN A 189 -1.46 -16.69 -3.91
CA GLN A 189 -1.43 -15.97 -2.65
C GLN A 189 -1.99 -16.80 -1.49
N SER A 190 -1.60 -16.44 -0.27
CA SER A 190 -2.28 -16.96 0.92
C SER A 190 -3.72 -16.45 0.90
N PRO A 191 -4.74 -17.31 1.00
CA PRO A 191 -6.13 -16.88 1.09
C PRO A 191 -6.47 -16.28 2.47
N ASN A 192 -5.49 -16.14 3.36
CA ASN A 192 -5.63 -15.58 4.69
C ASN A 192 -4.73 -14.37 4.88
N THR A 193 -5.23 -13.39 5.60
CA THR A 193 -4.45 -12.25 6.08
C THR A 193 -3.67 -12.65 7.34
N VAL A 194 -2.37 -12.42 7.36
CA VAL A 194 -1.54 -12.61 8.55
C VAL A 194 -1.21 -11.25 9.13
N ILE A 195 -1.41 -11.09 10.44
CA ILE A 195 -1.01 -9.88 11.16
C ILE A 195 -0.03 -10.20 12.28
N TYR A 196 0.85 -9.26 12.56
CA TYR A 196 1.80 -9.27 13.67
C TYR A 196 1.51 -8.06 14.56
N ILE A 197 1.29 -8.33 15.84
CA ILE A 197 0.97 -7.30 16.83
C ILE A 197 2.20 -7.11 17.73
N VAL A 198 2.74 -5.89 17.74
CA VAL A 198 3.87 -5.48 18.58
C VAL A 198 3.37 -4.50 19.63
N SER A 199 3.68 -4.77 20.91
CA SER A 199 3.41 -3.82 21.99
C SER A 199 4.34 -2.62 21.89
N ARG A 200 3.79 -1.40 21.91
CA ARG A 200 4.60 -0.17 21.94
C ARG A 200 5.39 -0.03 23.24
N ALA A 201 4.94 -0.67 24.31
CA ALA A 201 5.66 -0.68 25.59
C ALA A 201 6.99 -1.45 25.52
N ASP A 202 7.14 -2.34 24.53
CA ASP A 202 8.36 -3.13 24.33
C ASP A 202 9.40 -2.40 23.46
N LEU A 203 9.06 -1.22 22.92
CA LEU A 203 9.94 -0.42 22.08
C LEU A 203 10.83 0.48 22.95
N ILE A 204 12.05 0.02 23.19
CA ILE A 204 13.04 0.73 24.03
C ILE A 204 13.68 1.87 23.24
N ASN A 205 13.66 3.07 23.83
CA ASN A 205 14.25 4.26 23.21
C ASN A 205 15.78 4.17 23.06
N GLY A 206 16.33 4.87 22.08
CA GLY A 206 17.77 5.00 21.79
C GLY A 206 18.39 3.81 21.05
N GLN A 207 17.58 2.94 20.44
CA GLN A 207 18.06 1.73 19.78
C GLN A 207 18.17 1.92 18.26
N HIS A 208 19.35 2.36 17.80
CA HIS A 208 19.63 2.74 16.40
C HIS A 208 20.62 1.78 15.70
N PRO A 209 20.34 0.47 15.58
CA PRO A 209 21.30 -0.44 14.96
C PRO A 209 21.49 -0.11 13.49
N ALA A 210 22.71 0.30 13.11
CA ALA A 210 23.08 0.55 11.72
C ALA A 210 23.45 -0.75 10.99
N LYS A 211 23.55 -0.68 9.66
CA LYS A 211 23.95 -1.81 8.83
C LYS A 211 25.31 -2.38 9.26
N GLY A 212 25.31 -3.66 9.61
CA GLY A 212 26.51 -4.40 10.04
C GLY A 212 26.74 -4.40 11.54
N GLU A 213 25.90 -3.70 12.30
CA GLU A 213 25.89 -3.75 13.76
C GLU A 213 24.98 -4.88 14.28
N SER A 214 25.10 -5.17 15.58
CA SER A 214 24.25 -6.17 16.23
C SER A 214 22.80 -5.71 16.27
N GLU A 215 21.90 -6.55 15.77
CA GLU A 215 20.47 -6.27 15.78
C GLU A 215 19.89 -6.38 17.21
N VAL A 216 18.95 -5.50 17.54
CA VAL A 216 18.06 -5.66 18.69
C VAL A 216 16.73 -6.23 18.24
N THR A 217 16.02 -6.93 19.13
CA THR A 217 14.78 -7.62 18.78
C THR A 217 13.57 -7.07 19.52
N VAL A 218 12.39 -7.23 18.92
CA VAL A 218 11.09 -7.02 19.58
C VAL A 218 10.18 -8.19 19.25
N LYS A 219 9.38 -8.62 20.23
CA LYS A 219 8.45 -9.75 20.05
C LYS A 219 7.15 -9.28 19.39
N ALA A 220 6.61 -10.14 18.54
CA ALA A 220 5.29 -9.96 17.95
C ALA A 220 4.41 -11.19 18.13
N ARG A 221 3.12 -10.93 18.34
CA ARG A 221 2.08 -11.95 18.35
C ARG A 221 1.54 -12.12 16.94
N LYS A 222 1.59 -13.36 16.43
CA LYS A 222 1.07 -13.70 15.11
C LYS A 222 -0.41 -14.09 15.21
N MET A 223 -1.23 -13.51 14.35
CA MET A 223 -2.64 -13.85 14.19
C MET A 223 -2.97 -14.05 12.71
N ILE A 224 -3.97 -14.90 12.44
CA ILE A 224 -4.49 -15.18 11.11
C ILE A 224 -5.96 -14.78 11.06
N ILE A 225 -6.31 -13.97 10.06
CA ILE A 225 -7.68 -13.56 9.75
C ILE A 225 -8.10 -14.26 8.44
N PRO A 226 -9.25 -14.96 8.42
CA PRO A 226 -9.78 -15.54 7.19
C PRO A 226 -10.04 -14.48 6.12
N ARG A 227 -9.72 -14.83 4.87
CA ARG A 227 -9.71 -13.94 3.69
C ARG A 227 -8.52 -12.98 3.69
N GLU A 228 -7.96 -12.82 2.50
CA GLU A 228 -6.85 -11.96 2.19
C GLU A 228 -7.30 -10.49 2.08
N ALA A 229 -6.43 -9.56 2.49
CA ALA A 229 -6.71 -8.13 2.51
C ALA A 229 -5.47 -7.36 2.02
N ILE A 230 -5.70 -6.20 1.40
CA ILE A 230 -4.64 -5.26 1.03
C ILE A 230 -4.62 -4.08 2.00
N HIS A 231 -5.80 -3.58 2.38
CA HIS A 231 -5.91 -2.37 3.18
C HIS A 231 -6.48 -2.64 4.57
N LEU A 232 -5.86 -2.01 5.57
CA LEU A 232 -6.34 -2.04 6.95
C LEU A 232 -6.44 -0.65 7.56
N LEU A 233 -7.33 -0.53 8.54
CA LEU A 233 -7.44 0.59 9.45
C LEU A 233 -7.57 0.07 10.88
N ALA A 234 -7.17 0.89 11.84
CA ALA A 234 -7.33 0.59 13.25
C ALA A 234 -7.92 1.80 13.97
N ASP A 235 -8.79 1.55 14.94
CA ASP A 235 -9.15 2.57 15.93
C ASP A 235 -7.90 2.90 16.76
N TYR A 236 -7.66 4.18 17.04
CA TYR A 236 -6.47 4.57 17.80
C TYR A 236 -6.56 4.13 19.26
N GLU A 237 -7.72 4.28 19.91
CA GLU A 237 -7.88 3.86 21.30
C GLU A 237 -7.95 2.33 21.44
N ASN A 238 -7.45 1.82 22.57
CA ASN A 238 -7.51 0.39 22.90
C ASN A 238 -8.32 0.13 24.19
N PRO A 239 -9.64 0.39 24.20
CA PRO A 239 -10.48 0.16 25.37
C PRO A 239 -10.44 -1.33 25.76
N ASN A 240 -10.34 -1.61 27.05
CA ASN A 240 -10.18 -2.98 27.59
C ASN A 240 -9.00 -3.75 26.97
N ASN A 241 -7.97 -3.03 26.50
CA ASN A 241 -6.83 -3.60 25.80
C ASN A 241 -7.18 -4.34 24.50
N GLN A 242 -8.28 -3.94 23.86
CA GLN A 242 -8.74 -4.52 22.60
C GLN A 242 -8.30 -3.66 21.42
N ILE A 243 -7.87 -4.32 20.35
CA ILE A 243 -7.56 -3.70 19.07
C ILE A 243 -8.78 -3.87 18.18
N MET A 244 -9.29 -2.77 17.62
CA MET A 244 -10.34 -2.81 16.60
C MET A 244 -9.73 -2.55 15.23
N LEU A 245 -9.83 -3.54 14.34
CA LEU A 245 -9.35 -3.44 12.96
C LEU A 245 -10.51 -3.43 11.97
N HIS A 246 -10.36 -2.67 10.89
CA HIS A 246 -11.28 -2.62 9.75
C HIS A 246 -10.50 -2.95 8.48
N LEU A 247 -10.93 -3.96 7.73
CA LEU A 247 -10.19 -4.48 6.57
C LEU A 247 -11.05 -4.42 5.31
N GLY A 248 -10.41 -4.07 4.18
CA GLY A 248 -10.92 -4.32 2.84
C GLY A 248 -10.35 -5.65 2.33
N HIS A 249 -11.17 -6.70 2.32
CA HIS A 249 -10.78 -8.00 1.78
C HIS A 249 -10.94 -8.03 0.28
N VAL A 250 -9.91 -8.50 -0.40
CA VAL A 250 -9.81 -8.58 -1.86
C VAL A 250 -9.78 -10.03 -2.31
N CYS A 251 -10.96 -10.65 -2.42
CA CYS A 251 -11.06 -12.09 -2.54
C CYS A 251 -10.68 -12.61 -3.94
N ALA A 252 -9.79 -13.59 -3.96
CA ALA A 252 -9.27 -14.22 -5.16
C ALA A 252 -8.73 -13.21 -6.19
N TRP A 253 -8.05 -12.17 -5.68
CA TRP A 253 -7.44 -11.10 -6.48
C TRP A 253 -5.93 -11.06 -6.22
N GLU A 254 -5.13 -11.07 -7.29
CA GLU A 254 -3.69 -10.80 -7.20
C GLU A 254 -3.45 -9.32 -7.55
N GLY A 255 -3.40 -8.47 -6.52
CA GLY A 255 -3.23 -7.02 -6.71
C GLY A 255 -1.89 -6.62 -7.35
N SER A 256 -0.93 -7.55 -7.43
CA SER A 256 0.34 -7.35 -8.14
C SER A 256 0.34 -7.93 -9.56
N GLU A 257 -0.77 -8.45 -10.07
CA GLU A 257 -0.86 -8.99 -11.42
C GLU A 257 -1.55 -7.99 -12.36
N TRP A 258 -1.02 -7.86 -13.57
CA TRP A 258 -1.54 -6.98 -14.61
C TRP A 258 -1.81 -7.75 -15.88
N THR A 259 -2.52 -7.14 -16.82
CA THR A 259 -2.73 -7.75 -18.13
C THR A 259 -1.44 -7.68 -18.96
N HIS A 260 -0.98 -8.84 -19.44
CA HIS A 260 0.22 -8.97 -20.25
C HIS A 260 -0.10 -9.04 -21.75
N LEU A 261 0.91 -8.74 -22.57
CA LEU A 261 0.83 -9.02 -24.00
C LEU A 261 0.64 -10.53 -24.22
N GLY A 262 -0.42 -10.89 -24.93
CA GLY A 262 -0.74 -12.30 -25.22
C GLY A 262 -1.68 -12.96 -24.22
N ASP A 263 -2.13 -12.24 -23.18
CA ASP A 263 -3.20 -12.72 -22.31
C ASP A 263 -4.50 -12.92 -23.08
N ARG A 264 -5.32 -13.83 -22.57
CA ARG A 264 -6.59 -14.27 -23.17
C ARG A 264 -7.74 -13.96 -22.23
N PHE A 265 -8.92 -13.70 -22.79
CA PHE A 265 -10.14 -13.54 -21.99
C PHE A 265 -10.49 -14.85 -21.27
N ALA A 266 -10.93 -14.77 -20.02
CA ALA A 266 -11.39 -15.95 -19.28
C ALA A 266 -12.64 -16.58 -19.92
N GLN A 267 -13.59 -15.75 -20.37
CA GLN A 267 -14.85 -16.17 -20.97
C GLN A 267 -14.67 -16.78 -22.37
N ASN A 268 -13.70 -16.28 -23.14
CA ASN A 268 -13.35 -16.81 -24.45
C ASN A 268 -11.83 -16.93 -24.64
N PRO A 269 -11.22 -18.02 -24.17
CA PRO A 269 -9.78 -18.24 -24.28
C PRO A 269 -9.22 -18.22 -25.71
N SER A 270 -10.05 -18.33 -26.75
CA SER A 270 -9.57 -18.22 -28.13
C SER A 270 -9.16 -16.78 -28.50
N GLN A 271 -9.68 -15.78 -27.80
CA GLN A 271 -9.45 -14.36 -28.05
C GLN A 271 -8.37 -13.77 -27.14
N LEU A 272 -7.58 -12.84 -27.69
CA LEU A 272 -6.55 -12.11 -26.95
C LEU A 272 -7.14 -10.85 -26.32
N ILE A 273 -6.69 -10.53 -25.10
CA ILE A 273 -6.93 -9.26 -24.44
C ILE A 273 -6.37 -8.12 -25.33
N PRO A 274 -7.14 -7.05 -25.57
CA PRO A 274 -6.72 -5.98 -26.46
C PRO A 274 -5.50 -5.22 -25.90
N PRO A 275 -4.55 -4.77 -26.75
CA PRO A 275 -3.37 -4.04 -26.29
C PRO A 275 -3.67 -2.77 -25.48
N ARG A 276 -4.86 -2.18 -25.62
CA ARG A 276 -5.26 -0.95 -24.91
C ARG A 276 -5.33 -1.09 -23.39
N VAL A 277 -5.59 -2.31 -22.88
CA VAL A 277 -5.66 -2.54 -21.43
C VAL A 277 -4.35 -3.11 -20.88
N GLN A 278 -3.35 -3.36 -21.72
CA GLN A 278 -2.07 -3.92 -21.31
C GLN A 278 -1.42 -3.08 -20.19
N GLY A 279 -0.99 -3.74 -19.12
CA GLY A 279 -0.38 -3.10 -17.96
C GLY A 279 -1.38 -2.53 -16.95
N MET A 280 -2.69 -2.65 -17.21
CA MET A 280 -3.71 -2.42 -16.20
C MET A 280 -3.72 -3.57 -15.19
N ILE A 281 -4.04 -3.26 -13.94
CA ILE A 281 -4.28 -4.28 -12.91
C ILE A 281 -5.36 -5.26 -13.37
N SER A 282 -5.13 -6.55 -13.12
CA SER A 282 -6.11 -7.60 -13.41
C SER A 282 -7.32 -7.51 -12.47
N GLU A 283 -8.41 -8.15 -12.85
CA GLU A 283 -9.66 -8.15 -12.08
C GLU A 283 -9.64 -9.14 -10.90
N GLU A 284 -10.44 -8.88 -9.86
CA GLU A 284 -10.72 -9.92 -8.87
C GLU A 284 -11.52 -11.08 -9.48
N THR A 285 -11.43 -12.26 -8.88
CA THR A 285 -12.20 -13.43 -9.35
C THR A 285 -13.25 -13.91 -8.37
N ASP A 286 -13.43 -13.27 -7.22
CA ASP A 286 -14.51 -13.53 -6.27
C ASP A 286 -14.91 -12.22 -5.59
N ILE A 287 -16.14 -12.11 -5.12
CA ILE A 287 -16.63 -10.86 -4.53
C ILE A 287 -15.85 -10.46 -3.26
N SER A 288 -15.42 -9.20 -3.19
CA SER A 288 -14.75 -8.62 -2.03
C SER A 288 -15.66 -8.41 -0.81
N TYR A 289 -15.06 -8.19 0.36
CA TYR A 289 -15.76 -7.99 1.63
C TYR A 289 -15.17 -6.85 2.46
N VAL A 290 -15.99 -6.20 3.28
CA VAL A 290 -15.52 -5.31 4.36
C VAL A 290 -15.60 -6.07 5.68
N GLY A 291 -14.49 -6.11 6.41
CA GLY A 291 -14.38 -6.80 7.69
C GLY A 291 -14.14 -5.84 8.86
N ARG A 292 -14.69 -6.18 10.03
CA ARG A 292 -14.38 -5.57 11.33
C ARG A 292 -14.00 -6.67 12.31
N TYR A 293 -12.90 -6.48 13.02
CA TYR A 293 -12.32 -7.47 13.92
C TYR A 293 -11.97 -6.83 15.25
N VAL A 294 -12.35 -7.48 16.34
CA VAL A 294 -11.94 -7.10 17.70
C VAL A 294 -11.03 -8.19 18.23
N ILE A 295 -9.82 -7.78 18.57
CA ILE A 295 -8.71 -8.65 18.92
C ILE A 295 -8.26 -8.29 20.33
N ASP A 296 -7.99 -9.30 21.13
CA ASP A 296 -7.34 -9.12 22.43
C ASP A 296 -5.88 -8.74 22.19
N GLY A 297 -5.48 -7.51 22.54
CA GLY A 297 -4.14 -7.00 22.27
C GLY A 297 -3.03 -7.72 23.07
N GLU A 298 -3.38 -8.31 24.22
CA GLU A 298 -2.42 -9.02 25.07
C GLU A 298 -2.15 -10.43 24.57
N THR A 299 -3.13 -11.11 23.99
CA THR A 299 -3.01 -12.52 23.57
C THR A 299 -2.94 -12.69 22.07
N GLY A 300 -3.34 -11.68 21.29
CA GLY A 300 -3.46 -11.75 19.83
C GLY A 300 -4.60 -12.67 19.37
N THR A 301 -5.62 -12.88 20.22
CA THR A 301 -6.74 -13.80 19.93
C THR A 301 -7.97 -13.04 19.44
N MET A 302 -8.74 -13.66 18.53
CA MET A 302 -9.95 -13.07 17.96
C MET A 302 -11.08 -13.12 19.00
N ILE A 303 -11.59 -11.97 19.41
CA ILE A 303 -12.73 -11.89 20.35
C ILE A 303 -14.04 -11.97 19.57
N ARG A 304 -14.17 -11.14 18.53
CA ARG A 304 -15.36 -11.10 17.66
C ARG A 304 -15.01 -10.52 16.30
N ASN A 305 -15.78 -10.88 15.29
CA ASN A 305 -15.66 -10.32 13.95
C ASN A 305 -17.02 -10.17 13.28
N GLN A 306 -17.06 -9.30 12.28
CA GLN A 306 -18.17 -9.12 11.35
C GLN A 306 -17.60 -8.89 9.96
N VAL A 307 -18.21 -9.52 8.97
CA VAL A 307 -17.77 -9.41 7.58
C VAL A 307 -19.01 -9.25 6.72
N ILE A 308 -19.05 -8.19 5.91
CA ILE A 308 -20.17 -7.84 5.03
C ILE A 308 -19.71 -7.77 3.58
N LYS A 309 -20.64 -8.06 2.67
CA LYS A 309 -20.49 -7.86 1.22
C LYS A 309 -21.78 -7.29 0.64
N ASP A 310 -21.70 -6.72 -0.55
CA ASP A 310 -22.85 -6.28 -1.32
C ASP A 310 -22.63 -6.56 -2.80
N TRP A 311 -23.58 -7.25 -3.43
CA TRP A 311 -23.48 -7.72 -4.81
C TRP A 311 -23.31 -6.60 -5.85
N THR A 312 -23.53 -5.35 -5.45
CA THR A 312 -23.35 -4.20 -6.33
C THR A 312 -22.13 -3.38 -5.93
N ALA A 313 -21.91 -3.15 -4.63
CA ALA A 313 -20.92 -2.20 -4.17
C ALA A 313 -19.52 -2.79 -3.94
N THR A 314 -19.39 -4.09 -3.64
CA THR A 314 -18.14 -4.66 -3.15
C THR A 314 -17.40 -5.51 -4.18
N TRP A 315 -17.47 -5.16 -5.47
CA TRP A 315 -16.63 -5.79 -6.50
C TRP A 315 -15.32 -5.01 -6.69
N GLY A 316 -14.21 -5.60 -6.27
CA GLY A 316 -12.87 -5.03 -6.37
C GLY A 316 -12.66 -3.88 -5.39
N ILE A 317 -12.87 -4.11 -4.09
CA ILE A 317 -12.63 -3.06 -3.07
C ILE A 317 -11.18 -2.60 -3.16
N SER A 318 -10.97 -1.33 -3.52
CA SER A 318 -9.65 -0.80 -3.82
C SER A 318 -9.15 0.12 -2.72
N PHE A 319 -9.61 1.36 -2.68
CA PHE A 319 -9.05 2.41 -1.84
C PHE A 319 -10.05 2.91 -0.82
N PHE A 320 -9.56 3.59 0.22
CA PHE A 320 -10.40 4.12 1.28
C PHE A 320 -10.04 5.55 1.65
N THR A 321 -10.97 6.20 2.32
CA THR A 321 -10.71 7.42 3.09
C THR A 321 -11.64 7.53 4.29
N TYR A 322 -11.28 8.38 5.23
CA TYR A 322 -12.04 8.66 6.43
C TYR A 322 -11.67 10.05 6.95
N ARG A 323 -12.47 10.60 7.86
CA ARG A 323 -12.17 11.89 8.48
C ARG A 323 -11.04 11.71 9.50
N VAL A 324 -9.93 12.42 9.29
CA VAL A 324 -8.88 12.61 10.31
C VAL A 324 -9.27 13.71 11.30
N ASN A 325 -8.72 13.67 12.50
CA ASN A 325 -8.93 14.67 13.54
C ASN A 325 -8.00 15.87 13.34
N GLY A 326 -8.62 17.07 13.39
CA GLY A 326 -7.92 18.34 13.31
C GLY A 326 -7.08 18.52 12.04
N ASP A 327 -6.18 19.50 12.09
CA ASP A 327 -5.30 19.83 10.96
C ASP A 327 -4.02 18.99 10.94
N THR A 328 -3.75 18.16 11.95
CA THR A 328 -2.49 17.41 12.08
C THR A 328 -2.49 16.06 11.38
N GLY A 329 -3.62 15.67 10.76
CA GLY A 329 -3.78 14.32 10.19
C GLY A 329 -3.89 13.24 11.27
N MET A 330 -4.24 13.61 12.50
CA MET A 330 -4.35 12.70 13.63
C MET A 330 -5.44 11.66 13.36
N MET A 331 -5.12 10.38 13.54
CA MET A 331 -6.12 9.32 13.46
C MET A 331 -7.23 9.56 14.50
N PRO A 332 -8.51 9.33 14.14
CA PRO A 332 -9.60 9.41 15.09
C PRO A 332 -9.46 8.32 16.17
N ASP A 333 -9.94 8.63 17.37
CA ASP A 333 -9.94 7.68 18.48
C ASP A 333 -10.67 6.39 18.14
N LYS A 334 -11.80 6.53 17.42
CA LYS A 334 -12.60 5.45 16.86
C LYS A 334 -13.12 5.83 15.47
N LEU A 335 -13.17 4.87 14.57
CA LEU A 335 -13.77 5.03 13.25
C LEU A 335 -15.26 4.66 13.30
N ASP A 336 -16.11 5.61 12.93
CA ASP A 336 -17.56 5.45 12.81
C ASP A 336 -18.03 5.47 11.34
N ASN A 337 -17.25 6.05 10.42
CA ASN A 337 -17.50 6.01 8.99
C ASN A 337 -16.20 5.85 8.19
N ILE A 338 -16.20 4.88 7.27
CA ILE A 338 -15.13 4.67 6.30
C ILE A 338 -15.75 4.68 4.90
N TYR A 339 -15.13 5.41 3.98
CA TYR A 339 -15.54 5.48 2.59
C TYR A 339 -14.60 4.59 1.79
N TRP A 340 -15.16 3.73 0.96
CA TRP A 340 -14.43 2.80 0.12
C TRP A 340 -14.79 3.02 -1.34
N THR A 341 -13.82 2.87 -2.23
CA THR A 341 -14.07 2.69 -3.65
C THR A 341 -14.02 1.21 -4.01
N SER A 342 -14.80 0.84 -5.01
CA SER A 342 -14.71 -0.46 -5.67
C SER A 342 -14.47 -0.26 -7.15
N LEU A 343 -13.66 -1.13 -7.74
CA LEU A 343 -13.28 -1.05 -9.16
C LEU A 343 -14.36 -1.61 -10.07
N GLY A 344 -15.37 -2.30 -9.57
CA GLY A 344 -16.36 -2.98 -10.40
C GLY A 344 -15.85 -4.33 -10.91
N LEU A 345 -16.47 -4.85 -11.96
CA LEU A 345 -16.07 -6.10 -12.62
C LEU A 345 -16.04 -5.89 -14.13
N TRP A 346 -14.86 -5.98 -14.73
CA TRP A 346 -14.63 -5.71 -16.15
C TRP A 346 -14.13 -6.97 -16.89
N ASN A 347 -14.85 -7.39 -17.93
CA ASN A 347 -14.47 -8.56 -18.73
C ASN A 347 -13.05 -8.44 -19.31
N GLU A 348 -12.65 -7.23 -19.74
CA GLU A 348 -11.32 -7.01 -20.33
C GLU A 348 -10.16 -7.08 -19.34
N LEU A 349 -10.43 -7.11 -18.04
CA LEU A 349 -9.43 -7.27 -16.99
C LEU A 349 -9.44 -8.70 -16.40
N LEU A 350 -10.45 -9.51 -16.73
CA LEU A 350 -10.58 -10.89 -16.30
C LEU A 350 -9.83 -11.85 -17.25
N THR A 351 -8.57 -12.13 -16.93
CA THR A 351 -7.71 -13.00 -17.74
C THR A 351 -7.93 -14.50 -17.47
N GLU A 352 -7.77 -15.33 -18.51
CA GLU A 352 -7.79 -16.80 -18.38
C GLU A 352 -6.74 -17.30 -17.37
N PHE A 353 -5.58 -16.64 -17.33
CA PHE A 353 -4.49 -16.99 -16.41
C PHE A 353 -4.94 -16.87 -14.96
N LEU A 354 -5.45 -15.70 -14.56
CA LEU A 354 -5.89 -15.47 -13.19
C LEU A 354 -7.09 -16.34 -12.83
N PHE A 355 -8.08 -16.45 -13.72
CA PHE A 355 -9.24 -17.32 -13.53
C PHE A 355 -8.84 -18.76 -13.23
N LYS A 356 -7.88 -19.34 -13.97
CA LYS A 356 -7.37 -20.69 -13.72
C LYS A 356 -6.56 -20.80 -12.44
N LEU A 357 -5.78 -19.76 -12.12
CA LEU A 357 -4.95 -19.71 -10.91
C LEU A 357 -5.80 -19.75 -9.64
N THR A 358 -6.96 -19.08 -9.67
CA THR A 358 -7.78 -18.87 -8.48
C THR A 358 -9.04 -19.75 -8.44
N LYS A 359 -9.42 -20.47 -9.49
CA LYS A 359 -10.70 -21.22 -9.57
C LYS A 359 -11.04 -22.07 -8.33
N ASP A 360 -10.03 -22.67 -7.69
CA ASP A 360 -10.19 -23.55 -6.52
C ASP A 360 -10.01 -22.79 -5.18
N TYR A 361 -10.21 -21.47 -5.17
CA TYR A 361 -10.04 -20.59 -4.02
C TYR A 361 -10.84 -21.04 -2.79
N ASN A 362 -10.18 -21.06 -1.63
CA ASN A 362 -10.72 -21.66 -0.40
C ASN A 362 -12.00 -21.00 0.11
N TYR A 363 -12.18 -19.70 -0.14
CA TYR A 363 -13.32 -18.93 0.39
C TYR A 363 -14.32 -18.48 -0.68
N ARG A 364 -14.32 -19.20 -1.82
CA ARG A 364 -15.15 -18.99 -3.00
C ARG A 364 -16.62 -18.74 -2.63
N THR A 365 -17.14 -17.61 -3.07
CA THR A 365 -18.55 -17.22 -2.89
C THR A 365 -19.31 -17.31 -4.21
N VAL A 366 -18.71 -16.80 -5.28
CA VAL A 366 -19.28 -16.76 -6.63
C VAL A 366 -18.81 -17.98 -7.39
N VAL A 367 -19.74 -18.80 -7.90
CA VAL A 367 -19.35 -19.96 -8.71
C VAL A 367 -18.71 -19.49 -10.04
N PRO A 368 -17.72 -20.22 -10.58
CA PRO A 368 -16.95 -19.74 -11.72
C PRO A 368 -17.79 -19.38 -12.96
N GLU A 369 -18.89 -20.09 -13.20
CA GLU A 369 -19.79 -19.82 -14.32
C GLU A 369 -20.54 -18.49 -14.15
N ASP A 370 -21.02 -18.20 -12.93
CA ASP A 370 -21.71 -16.95 -12.61
C ASP A 370 -20.73 -15.76 -12.66
N LEU A 371 -19.47 -15.94 -12.26
CA LEU A 371 -18.43 -14.90 -12.40
C LEU A 371 -18.27 -14.49 -13.87
N LEU A 372 -18.20 -15.46 -14.78
CA LEU A 372 -18.07 -15.18 -16.21
C LEU A 372 -19.31 -14.48 -16.78
N LEU A 373 -20.49 -14.80 -16.26
CA LEU A 373 -21.74 -14.10 -16.60
C LEU A 373 -21.74 -12.66 -16.09
N PHE A 374 -21.42 -12.44 -14.81
CA PHE A 374 -21.35 -11.10 -14.22
C PHE A 374 -20.28 -10.23 -14.89
N ALA A 375 -19.14 -10.81 -15.28
CA ALA A 375 -18.10 -10.08 -15.98
C ALA A 375 -18.55 -9.65 -17.39
N ASP A 376 -19.33 -10.48 -18.08
CA ASP A 376 -19.91 -10.18 -19.39
C ASP A 376 -20.97 -9.07 -19.31
N GLU A 377 -21.83 -9.12 -18.29
CA GLU A 377 -22.81 -8.07 -18.00
C GLU A 377 -22.14 -6.76 -17.53
N GLY A 378 -20.99 -6.89 -16.84
CA GLY A 378 -20.27 -5.81 -16.20
C GLY A 378 -20.89 -5.41 -14.86
N VAL A 379 -20.04 -5.14 -13.86
CA VAL A 379 -20.49 -4.54 -12.59
C VAL A 379 -19.88 -3.16 -12.44
N ALA A 380 -20.73 -2.16 -12.20
CA ALA A 380 -20.30 -0.77 -12.10
C ALA A 380 -19.39 -0.54 -10.88
N PRO A 381 -18.31 0.25 -11.02
CA PRO A 381 -17.54 0.74 -9.89
C PRO A 381 -18.41 1.57 -8.94
N CYS A 382 -18.11 1.55 -7.65
CA CYS A 382 -18.86 2.31 -6.64
C CYS A 382 -17.96 3.16 -5.74
N LEU A 383 -18.52 4.25 -5.23
CA LEU A 383 -18.08 4.90 -3.99
C LEU A 383 -19.14 4.62 -2.93
N PHE A 384 -18.77 4.01 -1.81
CA PHE A 384 -19.72 3.64 -0.76
C PHE A 384 -19.20 3.95 0.64
N ARG A 385 -20.12 4.22 1.56
CA ARG A 385 -19.82 4.51 2.96
C ARG A 385 -20.24 3.34 3.83
N VAL A 386 -19.29 2.82 4.61
CA VAL A 386 -19.56 1.87 5.68
C VAL A 386 -19.71 2.65 6.98
N ASN A 387 -20.87 2.51 7.63
CA ASN A 387 -21.08 2.98 8.98
C ASN A 387 -20.71 1.88 9.98
N ILE A 388 -20.05 2.29 11.07
CA ILE A 388 -19.57 1.44 12.14
C ILE A 388 -20.23 1.91 13.43
N SER A 389 -20.98 1.01 14.07
CA SER A 389 -21.54 1.22 15.41
C SER A 389 -20.81 0.33 16.42
N GLU A 390 -21.16 0.39 17.70
CA GLU A 390 -20.61 -0.53 18.70
C GLU A 390 -20.93 -2.01 18.39
N GLU A 391 -22.08 -2.25 17.76
CA GLU A 391 -22.66 -3.58 17.57
C GLU A 391 -22.59 -4.10 16.14
N THR A 392 -22.57 -3.23 15.12
CA THR A 392 -22.72 -3.64 13.72
C THR A 392 -21.83 -2.84 12.77
N ILE A 393 -21.59 -3.39 11.59
CA ILE A 393 -21.13 -2.64 10.40
C ILE A 393 -22.17 -2.79 9.28
N ALA A 394 -22.38 -1.73 8.51
CA ALA A 394 -23.31 -1.76 7.37
C ALA A 394 -22.90 -0.74 6.29
N ILE A 395 -23.15 -1.08 5.03
CA ILE A 395 -23.09 -0.10 3.93
C ILE A 395 -24.29 0.83 4.10
N ALA A 396 -24.02 2.08 4.48
CA ALA A 396 -25.04 3.06 4.83
C ALA A 396 -25.42 3.96 3.65
N ASP A 397 -24.55 4.08 2.64
CA ASP A 397 -24.75 4.93 1.48
C ASP A 397 -23.83 4.47 0.33
N CYS A 398 -24.25 4.67 -0.92
CA CYS A 398 -23.51 4.21 -2.10
C CYS A 398 -23.87 5.02 -3.34
N TYR A 399 -22.88 5.26 -4.18
CA TYR A 399 -23.03 5.81 -5.52
C TYR A 399 -22.37 4.88 -6.55
N GLN A 400 -23.17 4.38 -7.49
CA GLN A 400 -22.70 3.61 -8.65
C GLN A 400 -22.27 4.57 -9.75
N LEU A 401 -21.11 4.31 -10.35
CA LEU A 401 -20.60 5.13 -11.42
C LEU A 401 -21.34 4.88 -12.75
N PRO A 402 -21.39 5.89 -13.63
CA PRO A 402 -21.80 5.69 -15.01
C PRO A 402 -20.91 4.67 -15.73
N GLU A 403 -21.48 3.98 -16.73
CA GLU A 403 -20.78 3.01 -17.56
C GLU A 403 -19.47 3.58 -18.14
N GLY A 404 -18.41 2.77 -18.10
CA GLY A 404 -17.10 3.13 -18.65
C GLY A 404 -16.29 4.11 -17.80
N CYS A 405 -16.82 4.62 -16.69
CA CYS A 405 -16.06 5.45 -15.74
C CYS A 405 -15.49 4.59 -14.60
N MET A 406 -14.27 4.90 -14.17
CA MET A 406 -13.59 4.30 -13.01
C MET A 406 -13.28 5.38 -11.97
N ILE A 407 -13.48 5.06 -10.70
CA ILE A 407 -13.20 5.96 -9.56
C ILE A 407 -12.02 5.46 -8.75
N ASN A 408 -11.11 6.36 -8.40
CA ASN A 408 -9.93 6.06 -7.60
C ASN A 408 -9.62 7.21 -6.63
N SER A 409 -8.65 6.97 -5.76
CA SER A 409 -8.06 7.98 -4.88
C SER A 409 -9.09 8.80 -4.09
N PRO A 410 -10.00 8.13 -3.35
CA PRO A 410 -10.92 8.86 -2.48
C PRO A 410 -10.13 9.62 -1.41
N GLN A 411 -10.49 10.88 -1.20
CA GLN A 411 -9.90 11.73 -0.17
C GLN A 411 -10.99 12.49 0.57
N PHE A 412 -11.06 12.31 1.89
CA PHE A 412 -11.92 13.11 2.75
C PHE A 412 -11.34 14.53 2.88
N VAL A 413 -12.18 15.53 2.63
CA VAL A 413 -11.88 16.96 2.78
C VAL A 413 -12.88 17.55 3.77
N PRO A 414 -12.44 17.96 4.98
CA PRO A 414 -13.33 18.56 5.99
C PRO A 414 -14.00 19.84 5.50
N SER A 415 -15.25 20.07 5.91
CA SER A 415 -16.04 21.26 5.53
C SER A 415 -15.57 22.58 6.18
N GLY A 416 -14.54 22.56 7.02
CA GLY A 416 -14.03 23.73 7.76
C GLY A 416 -14.91 24.20 8.93
N ALA A 417 -16.15 23.71 9.02
CA ALA A 417 -17.03 23.96 10.16
C ALA A 417 -16.57 23.16 11.39
N ALA A 418 -16.67 23.74 12.58
CA ALA A 418 -16.36 23.12 13.87
C ALA A 418 -17.35 22.01 14.28
N GLU A 419 -17.95 21.31 13.31
CA GLU A 419 -18.82 20.17 13.55
C GLU A 419 -17.99 18.89 13.65
N ASP A 420 -18.20 18.13 14.72
CA ASP A 420 -17.42 16.95 15.09
C ASP A 420 -17.91 15.64 14.44
N LYS A 421 -18.81 15.72 13.45
CA LYS A 421 -19.35 14.52 12.78
C LYS A 421 -18.41 14.05 11.68
N SER A 422 -18.03 12.78 11.70
CA SER A 422 -17.17 12.13 10.69
C SER A 422 -17.66 12.20 9.24
N THR A 423 -18.94 12.54 9.01
CA THR A 423 -19.55 12.72 7.68
C THR A 423 -19.57 14.18 7.20
N LYS A 424 -19.15 15.15 8.01
CA LYS A 424 -19.23 16.59 7.67
C LYS A 424 -18.05 17.07 6.84
N GLY A 425 -18.13 16.79 5.56
CA GLY A 425 -17.12 17.19 4.59
C GLY A 425 -17.48 16.70 3.20
N TYR A 426 -16.46 16.56 2.38
CA TYR A 426 -16.58 16.10 1.01
C TYR A 426 -15.67 14.90 0.78
N ILE A 427 -16.07 14.01 -0.11
CA ILE A 427 -15.18 13.01 -0.68
C ILE A 427 -14.76 13.50 -2.05
N VAL A 428 -13.47 13.69 -2.25
CA VAL A 428 -12.88 14.06 -3.54
C VAL A 428 -12.26 12.82 -4.15
N CYS A 429 -12.60 12.50 -5.39
CA CYS A 429 -12.06 11.34 -6.09
C CYS A 429 -11.56 11.73 -7.48
N ASN A 430 -10.53 11.02 -7.94
CA ASN A 430 -10.11 11.06 -9.34
C ASN A 430 -10.96 10.08 -10.14
N VAL A 431 -11.49 10.52 -11.27
CA VAL A 431 -12.39 9.72 -12.12
C VAL A 431 -11.86 9.69 -13.55
N LEU A 432 -11.68 8.47 -14.06
CA LEU A 432 -11.28 8.20 -15.43
C LEU A 432 -12.54 7.80 -16.20
N CYS A 433 -13.02 8.66 -17.10
CA CYS A 433 -14.14 8.36 -17.99
C CYS A 433 -13.65 8.18 -19.44
N PRO A 434 -14.47 7.63 -20.36
CA PRO A 434 -14.03 7.32 -21.72
C PRO A 434 -13.45 8.51 -22.49
N ASN A 435 -13.98 9.72 -22.26
CA ASN A 435 -13.62 10.93 -23.01
C ASN A 435 -13.01 12.04 -22.14
N SER A 436 -12.79 11.81 -20.85
CA SER A 436 -12.33 12.84 -19.92
C SER A 436 -11.65 12.26 -18.69
N LYS A 437 -10.70 13.01 -18.13
CA LYS A 437 -10.17 12.80 -16.79
C LYS A 437 -10.75 13.89 -15.90
N GLU A 438 -11.35 13.51 -14.79
CA GLU A 438 -12.17 14.40 -13.98
C GLU A 438 -11.84 14.25 -12.49
N ILE A 439 -12.13 15.29 -11.71
CA ILE A 439 -12.12 15.25 -10.25
C ILE A 439 -13.56 15.43 -9.79
N TRP A 440 -14.11 14.44 -9.10
CA TRP A 440 -15.49 14.44 -8.62
C TRP A 440 -15.52 14.72 -7.13
N ILE A 441 -16.42 15.60 -6.72
CA ILE A 441 -16.60 16.01 -5.32
C ILE A 441 -17.99 15.57 -4.89
N PHE A 442 -18.07 14.76 -3.86
CA PHE A 442 -19.31 14.24 -3.27
C PHE A 442 -19.55 14.86 -1.91
N ASN A 443 -20.81 15.05 -1.53
CA ASN A 443 -21.17 15.30 -0.14
C ASN A 443 -21.00 13.99 0.64
N ALA A 444 -20.11 13.96 1.63
CA ALA A 444 -19.80 12.75 2.39
C ALA A 444 -20.99 12.22 3.22
N GLU A 445 -21.98 13.06 3.52
CA GLU A 445 -23.20 12.64 4.22
C GLU A 445 -24.20 11.91 3.31
N ASN A 446 -24.17 12.18 2.00
CA ASN A 446 -25.18 11.71 1.03
C ASN A 446 -24.57 11.43 -0.37
N LEU A 447 -23.85 10.32 -0.48
CA LEU A 447 -23.22 9.84 -1.71
C LEU A 447 -24.25 9.54 -2.81
N ALA A 448 -25.39 8.94 -2.47
CA ALA A 448 -26.42 8.53 -3.43
C ALA A 448 -26.96 9.68 -4.30
N THR A 449 -26.88 10.93 -3.84
CA THR A 449 -27.25 12.10 -4.66
C THR A 449 -26.28 12.37 -5.82
N GLY A 450 -25.12 11.71 -5.82
CA GLY A 450 -24.07 11.89 -6.80
C GLY A 450 -23.12 13.04 -6.46
N PRO A 451 -22.16 13.32 -7.36
CA PRO A 451 -21.19 14.37 -7.14
C PRO A 451 -21.87 15.74 -7.17
N VAL A 452 -21.61 16.55 -6.14
CA VAL A 452 -22.06 17.94 -6.06
C VAL A 452 -21.27 18.85 -7.01
N CYS A 453 -20.08 18.42 -7.44
CA CYS A 453 -19.27 19.11 -8.42
C CYS A 453 -18.39 18.11 -9.19
N LYS A 454 -18.22 18.34 -10.49
CA LYS A 454 -17.26 17.64 -11.35
C LYS A 454 -16.33 18.68 -11.98
N LEU A 455 -15.03 18.50 -11.82
CA LEU A 455 -14.01 19.38 -12.38
C LEU A 455 -13.28 18.65 -13.49
N SER A 456 -13.06 19.33 -14.62
CA SER A 456 -12.31 18.79 -15.75
C SER A 456 -11.58 19.92 -16.48
N HIS A 457 -10.54 19.56 -17.23
CA HIS A 457 -9.83 20.48 -18.08
C HIS A 457 -9.23 19.73 -19.27
N PRO A 458 -9.18 20.29 -20.50
CA PRO A 458 -8.61 19.61 -21.66
C PRO A 458 -7.14 19.19 -21.50
N SER A 459 -6.39 19.88 -20.64
CA SER A 459 -4.99 19.55 -20.31
C SER A 459 -4.83 18.68 -19.06
N LEU A 460 -5.93 18.31 -18.38
CA LEU A 460 -5.88 17.38 -17.26
C LEU A 460 -5.82 15.96 -17.81
N ASP A 461 -4.65 15.35 -17.78
CA ASP A 461 -4.39 14.04 -18.37
C ASP A 461 -3.54 13.20 -17.42
N PHE A 462 -4.20 12.52 -16.47
CA PHE A 462 -3.56 11.60 -15.54
C PHE A 462 -3.93 10.15 -15.87
N GLY A 463 -3.01 9.23 -15.55
CA GLY A 463 -3.20 7.78 -15.67
C GLY A 463 -3.97 7.18 -14.50
N PHE A 464 -3.86 5.88 -14.27
CA PHE A 464 -4.41 5.25 -13.08
C PHE A 464 -3.77 5.84 -11.81
N THR A 465 -4.59 6.33 -10.89
CA THR A 465 -4.14 6.91 -9.61
C THR A 465 -4.47 5.98 -8.45
N ILE A 466 -3.67 6.03 -7.38
CA ILE A 466 -3.78 5.12 -6.23
C ILE A 466 -4.21 5.93 -5.00
N HIS A 467 -3.29 6.33 -4.12
CA HIS A 467 -3.61 7.13 -2.94
C HIS A 467 -3.35 8.62 -3.16
N THR A 468 -4.12 9.42 -2.46
CA THR A 468 -4.01 10.88 -2.39
C THR A 468 -3.91 11.32 -0.94
N ALA A 469 -3.60 12.60 -0.74
CA ALA A 469 -3.58 13.21 0.58
C ALA A 469 -4.26 14.58 0.52
N TRP A 470 -4.92 14.96 1.61
CA TRP A 470 -5.40 16.31 1.84
C TRP A 470 -4.48 17.03 2.82
N LEU A 471 -4.05 18.24 2.46
CA LEU A 471 -3.39 19.18 3.35
C LEU A 471 -4.24 20.44 3.43
N PRO A 472 -4.55 20.96 4.64
CA PRO A 472 -5.33 22.19 4.79
C PRO A 472 -4.58 23.42 4.26
N LYS A 473 -3.24 23.34 4.18
CA LYS A 473 -2.38 24.39 3.68
C LYS A 473 -1.15 23.78 3.01
N ILE A 474 -0.78 24.31 1.85
CA ILE A 474 0.53 24.09 1.22
C ILE A 474 1.53 25.14 1.71
N ALA A 475 2.77 24.72 1.95
CA ALA A 475 3.83 25.61 2.37
C ALA A 475 5.21 25.02 2.04
N LYS A 476 6.19 25.90 1.89
CA LYS A 476 7.60 25.49 1.79
C LYS A 476 8.01 24.63 2.97
N ARG A 477 8.80 23.59 2.69
CA ARG A 477 9.42 22.73 3.70
C ARG A 477 10.41 23.53 4.54
N THR A 478 10.25 23.49 5.86
CA THR A 478 11.10 24.20 6.83
C THR A 478 11.86 23.27 7.78
N ALA A 479 11.64 21.95 7.69
CA ALA A 479 12.28 20.97 8.56
C ALA A 479 13.80 20.96 8.36
N SER A 480 14.54 20.92 9.47
CA SER A 480 16.01 20.87 9.47
C SER A 480 16.57 19.49 9.13
N TYR A 481 15.74 18.44 9.20
CA TYR A 481 16.12 17.09 8.82
C TYR A 481 16.58 17.06 7.37
N ASN A 482 17.74 16.48 7.11
CA ASN A 482 18.29 16.35 5.77
C ASN A 482 19.29 15.19 5.75
N ILE A 483 19.16 14.29 4.78
CA ILE A 483 20.15 13.28 4.44
C ILE A 483 20.83 13.75 3.16
N PRO A 484 22.05 14.28 3.25
CA PRO A 484 22.75 14.82 2.09
C PRO A 484 22.98 13.75 1.02
N VAL A 485 22.31 13.88 -0.13
CA VAL A 485 22.27 12.85 -1.18
C VAL A 485 23.67 12.51 -1.70
N LYS A 486 24.56 13.51 -1.79
CA LYS A 486 25.93 13.28 -2.25
C LYS A 486 26.68 12.38 -1.28
N GLU A 487 26.72 12.73 -0.01
CA GLU A 487 27.37 12.00 1.06
C GLU A 487 26.80 10.59 1.22
N ASP A 488 25.48 10.44 1.11
CA ASP A 488 24.77 9.16 1.25
C ASP A 488 25.06 8.16 0.11
N PHE A 489 25.26 8.66 -1.11
CA PHE A 489 25.49 7.80 -2.29
C PHE A 489 26.97 7.69 -2.70
N GLN A 490 27.83 8.66 -2.37
CA GLN A 490 29.23 8.69 -2.82
C GLN A 490 30.01 7.41 -2.49
N PRO A 491 29.86 6.78 -1.29
CA PRO A 491 30.56 5.54 -0.98
C PRO A 491 30.22 4.38 -1.93
N LEU A 492 29.00 4.35 -2.48
CA LEU A 492 28.54 3.37 -3.45
C LEU A 492 28.97 3.75 -4.87
N VAL A 493 28.82 5.04 -5.24
CA VAL A 493 29.13 5.58 -6.57
C VAL A 493 30.62 5.54 -6.88
N ALA A 494 31.48 5.81 -5.90
CA ALA A 494 32.95 5.78 -6.07
C ALA A 494 33.48 4.39 -6.48
N ARG A 495 32.71 3.33 -6.26
CA ARG A 495 33.05 1.95 -6.64
C ARG A 495 32.55 1.57 -8.04
N LYS A 496 31.91 2.50 -8.76
CA LYS A 496 31.31 2.28 -10.07
C LYS A 496 32.15 2.83 -11.21
N SER A 497 31.75 2.51 -12.44
CA SER A 497 32.44 3.00 -13.64
C SER A 497 32.43 4.53 -13.72
N ALA A 498 33.41 5.10 -14.42
CA ALA A 498 33.48 6.55 -14.66
C ALA A 498 32.20 7.12 -15.30
N GLN A 499 31.49 6.31 -16.10
CA GLN A 499 30.20 6.68 -16.69
C GLN A 499 29.11 6.89 -15.62
N ILE A 500 29.02 6.00 -14.63
CA ILE A 500 28.06 6.13 -13.53
C ILE A 500 28.44 7.30 -12.62
N GLN A 501 29.71 7.48 -12.32
CA GLN A 501 30.19 8.62 -11.53
C GLN A 501 29.81 9.94 -12.21
N LYS A 502 30.12 10.07 -13.51
CA LYS A 502 29.74 11.25 -14.32
C LYS A 502 28.23 11.47 -14.37
N MET A 503 27.43 10.39 -14.45
CA MET A 503 25.96 10.50 -14.41
C MET A 503 25.48 11.12 -13.10
N PHE A 504 26.08 10.73 -11.97
CA PHE A 504 25.74 11.31 -10.67
C PHE A 504 26.16 12.77 -10.55
N ASP A 505 27.38 13.11 -10.98
CA ASP A 505 27.91 14.48 -10.94
C ASP A 505 27.12 15.45 -11.82
N ASP A 506 26.69 15.01 -13.01
CA ASP A 506 26.02 15.89 -13.97
C ASP A 506 24.50 15.97 -13.78
N TYR A 507 23.86 14.88 -13.33
CA TYR A 507 22.40 14.76 -13.38
C TYR A 507 21.73 14.41 -12.06
N VAL A 508 22.46 13.97 -11.02
CA VAL A 508 21.85 13.61 -9.74
C VAL A 508 22.17 14.67 -8.69
N TYR A 509 23.44 14.83 -8.33
CA TYR A 509 23.87 15.74 -7.25
C TYR A 509 23.45 17.21 -7.44
N PRO A 510 23.44 17.78 -8.66
CA PRO A 510 23.01 19.17 -8.87
C PRO A 510 21.56 19.47 -8.48
N ASN A 511 20.69 18.45 -8.37
CA ASN A 511 19.29 18.63 -7.98
C ASN A 511 19.06 18.61 -6.46
N PHE A 512 20.11 18.34 -5.66
CA PHE A 512 20.04 18.24 -4.20
C PHE A 512 21.09 19.15 -3.53
N SER A 513 21.53 20.20 -4.23
CA SER A 513 22.61 21.11 -3.83
C SER A 513 22.12 22.30 -3.02
#